data_AF-A0A1H7IGG9-F1
#
_entry.id   AF-A0A1H7IGG9-F1
#
_cell.length_a   1.000
_cell.length_b   1.000
_cell.length_c   1.000
_cell.angle_alpha   90.00
_cell.angle_beta   90.00
_cell.angle_gamma   90.00
#
_symmetry.space_group_name_H-M   'P 1'
#
loop_
_entity.id
_entity.type
_entity.pdbx_description
1 polymer ?
#
loop_
_entity_poly.entity_id
_entity_poly.type
_entity_poly.pdbx_seq_one_letter_code
_entity_poly.pdbx_strand_id
1 'polypeptide(L)'
;MSEYQNVHDAWKQRWSDGEVPQVPLGDEARQERRLPLTLRPVGDERARQLRHFEPALKQYRNAFRAGDPAFADHDLARAWREARRAALDLVLAGIAASPWADSLVLRGSVLLRTWFGEAAREPGDLDFVVVPPTFAFDGPEALGLLDGVALAAQRAADAADGVVRFDVAGAVSDEIWTYERVPGRRLVLPWSAAGLPGGVVQLDFVFNEELPQEPVPTDLEALSAGSGTAGARLLAASPELSLAWKLVWWLGDLHPQGKDLYDAVLLAEDCTLDYELLGAAFMASDPSEATAPARLHDIADRAERMSHEWTHFTDEYPDLPQDLDALVDRLLTALAPTFADLPAQGEPEYPLRVRWMAHHIRAVRALAATTDLPALLDRMAAKPLAPGLDVVVLREVLGPGTYDIPTVRDLLYAHPSWEAHLHGHPRYASWLQERLDRL
;
A
#
# COMPACT_ATOMS: atom_id res chain seq x y z
N MET A 1 0.52 28.96 -34.08
CA MET A 1 0.61 29.86 -32.90
C MET A 1 -0.75 30.20 -32.25
N SER A 2 -1.86 29.52 -32.60
CA SER A 2 -3.20 29.88 -32.09
C SER A 2 -3.92 28.77 -31.30
N GLU A 3 -3.32 27.60 -31.13
CA GLU A 3 -3.92 26.46 -30.40
C GLU A 3 -3.09 26.09 -29.17
N TYR A 4 -1.76 26.04 -29.31
CA TYR A 4 -0.81 25.82 -28.20
C TYR A 4 -0.90 26.89 -27.10
N GLN A 5 -1.15 28.16 -27.45
CA GLN A 5 -1.28 29.23 -26.46
C GLN A 5 -2.57 29.07 -25.62
N ASN A 6 -3.69 28.67 -26.26
CA ASN A 6 -4.98 28.47 -25.61
C ASN A 6 -4.98 27.25 -24.66
N VAL A 7 -4.32 26.15 -25.04
CA VAL A 7 -4.11 25.00 -24.15
C VAL A 7 -3.25 25.41 -22.95
N HIS A 8 -2.17 26.14 -23.19
CA HIS A 8 -1.26 26.58 -22.12
C HIS A 8 -1.93 27.54 -21.10
N ASP A 9 -2.83 28.40 -21.54
CA ASP A 9 -3.55 29.35 -20.68
C ASP A 9 -4.71 28.69 -19.89
N ALA A 10 -5.41 27.70 -20.48
CA ALA A 10 -6.42 26.89 -19.77
C ALA A 10 -5.79 26.12 -18.58
N TRP A 11 -4.57 25.63 -18.76
CA TRP A 11 -3.77 24.95 -17.73
C TRP A 11 -3.16 25.90 -16.68
N LYS A 12 -3.18 27.22 -16.89
CA LYS A 12 -2.77 28.20 -15.86
C LYS A 12 -3.94 28.64 -14.98
N GLN A 13 -5.12 28.87 -15.57
CA GLN A 13 -6.33 29.27 -14.83
C GLN A 13 -6.96 28.10 -14.07
N ARG A 14 -7.20 26.93 -14.69
CA ARG A 14 -7.85 25.82 -13.97
C ARG A 14 -6.96 25.14 -12.92
N TRP A 15 -5.64 25.28 -13.06
CA TRP A 15 -4.69 24.80 -12.05
C TRP A 15 -4.70 25.62 -10.75
N SER A 16 -5.20 26.85 -10.74
CA SER A 16 -5.47 27.54 -9.47
C SER A 16 -6.76 27.08 -8.80
N ASP A 17 -7.70 26.50 -9.56
CA ASP A 17 -9.10 26.36 -9.15
C ASP A 17 -9.47 24.95 -8.65
N GLY A 18 -8.56 23.98 -8.68
CA GLY A 18 -8.81 22.63 -8.16
C GLY A 18 -8.96 21.54 -9.22
N GLU A 19 -9.17 21.90 -10.48
CA GLU A 19 -9.56 20.97 -11.56
C GLU A 19 -8.39 20.50 -12.42
N VAL A 20 -8.50 19.26 -12.91
CA VAL A 20 -7.63 18.72 -13.96
C VAL A 20 -8.18 19.15 -15.32
N PRO A 21 -7.40 19.82 -16.17
CA PRO A 21 -7.87 20.20 -17.51
C PRO A 21 -8.10 18.98 -18.41
N GLN A 22 -9.14 19.05 -19.24
CA GLN A 22 -9.61 17.95 -20.10
C GLN A 22 -8.67 17.66 -21.29
N VAL A 23 -7.85 18.63 -21.71
CA VAL A 23 -6.90 18.46 -22.82
C VAL A 23 -5.57 17.98 -22.25
N PRO A 24 -5.03 16.82 -22.68
CA PRO A 24 -3.73 16.34 -22.23
C PRO A 24 -2.63 17.39 -22.45
N LEU A 25 -1.71 17.50 -21.49
CA LEU A 25 -0.50 18.30 -21.69
C LEU A 25 0.40 17.66 -22.74
N GLY A 26 1.01 18.49 -23.58
CA GLY A 26 2.17 18.08 -24.35
C GLY A 26 3.36 17.75 -23.44
N ASP A 27 4.28 16.92 -23.91
CA ASP A 27 5.40 16.40 -23.11
C ASP A 27 6.29 17.50 -22.50
N GLU A 28 6.57 18.55 -23.26
CA GLU A 28 7.37 19.69 -22.80
C GLU A 28 6.71 20.41 -21.61
N ALA A 29 5.43 20.78 -21.75
CA ALA A 29 4.68 21.45 -20.69
C ALA A 29 4.48 20.57 -19.44
N ARG A 30 4.35 19.25 -19.63
CA ARG A 30 4.30 18.27 -18.53
C ARG A 30 5.63 18.21 -17.78
N GLN A 31 6.75 18.12 -18.50
CA GLN A 31 8.09 18.10 -17.92
C GLN A 31 8.43 19.39 -17.18
N GLU A 32 8.16 20.55 -17.79
CA GLU A 32 8.36 21.86 -17.16
C GLU A 32 7.60 21.98 -15.82
N ARG A 33 6.39 21.41 -15.77
CA ARG A 33 5.54 21.42 -14.57
C ARG A 33 5.83 20.27 -13.61
N ARG A 34 6.73 19.36 -13.97
CA ARG A 34 7.07 18.14 -13.22
C ARG A 34 5.82 17.35 -12.84
N LEU A 35 5.03 17.02 -13.85
CA LEU A 35 3.80 16.22 -13.72
C LEU A 35 4.05 14.77 -14.18
N PRO A 36 3.39 13.78 -13.54
CA PRO A 36 3.58 12.38 -13.90
C PRO A 36 3.03 12.08 -15.29
N LEU A 37 3.62 11.09 -15.96
CA LEU A 37 3.13 10.55 -17.25
C LEU A 37 1.72 9.97 -17.12
N THR A 38 1.39 9.50 -15.92
CA THR A 38 0.12 8.85 -15.56
C THR A 38 -1.01 9.86 -15.30
N LEU A 39 -0.75 11.18 -15.32
CA LEU A 39 -1.81 12.19 -15.28
C LEU A 39 -2.56 12.23 -16.63
N ARG A 40 -3.59 11.40 -16.76
CA ARG A 40 -4.40 11.26 -17.98
C ARG A 40 -5.82 11.80 -17.76
N PRO A 41 -6.13 13.01 -18.28
CA PRO A 41 -7.48 13.55 -18.17
C PRO A 41 -8.45 12.86 -19.13
N VAL A 42 -9.71 12.82 -18.74
CA VAL A 42 -10.84 12.43 -19.59
C VAL A 42 -11.18 13.61 -20.50
N GLY A 43 -10.90 13.44 -21.79
CA GLY A 43 -11.13 14.46 -22.83
C GLY A 43 -12.59 14.61 -23.26
N ASP A 44 -13.53 14.69 -22.31
CA ASP A 44 -14.96 14.84 -22.57
C ASP A 44 -15.51 16.06 -21.82
N GLU A 45 -16.21 16.96 -22.53
CA GLU A 45 -16.74 18.20 -21.96
C GLU A 45 -17.75 17.97 -20.84
N ARG A 46 -18.41 16.80 -20.82
CA ARG A 46 -19.37 16.40 -19.79
C ARG A 46 -18.69 15.99 -18.49
N ALA A 47 -17.40 15.66 -18.54
CA ALA A 47 -16.62 15.16 -17.42
C ALA A 47 -15.91 16.29 -16.66
N ARG A 48 -16.03 16.32 -15.33
CA ARG A 48 -15.24 17.21 -14.48
C ARG A 48 -14.36 16.38 -13.56
N GLN A 49 -13.04 16.53 -13.64
CA GLN A 49 -12.11 15.81 -12.77
C GLN A 49 -11.44 16.76 -11.77
N LEU A 50 -11.52 16.38 -10.50
CA LEU A 50 -10.80 17.06 -9.42
C LEU A 50 -9.38 16.51 -9.30
N ARG A 51 -8.51 17.33 -8.71
CA ARG A 51 -7.16 16.91 -8.32
C ARG A 51 -7.23 16.27 -6.94
N HIS A 52 -6.67 15.06 -6.83
CA HIS A 52 -6.53 14.38 -5.55
C HIS A 52 -5.05 14.28 -5.21
N PHE A 53 -4.70 14.71 -4.00
CA PHE A 53 -3.36 14.50 -3.47
C PHE A 53 -3.11 13.01 -3.32
N GLU A 54 -1.94 12.56 -3.78
CA GLU A 54 -1.54 11.16 -3.81
C GLU A 54 -0.11 11.05 -3.29
N PRO A 55 0.10 10.57 -2.05
CA PRO A 55 1.43 10.46 -1.45
C PRO A 55 2.43 9.68 -2.32
N ALA A 56 1.98 8.71 -3.11
CA ALA A 56 2.84 7.91 -3.99
C ALA A 56 3.50 8.71 -5.13
N LEU A 57 3.09 9.97 -5.32
CA LEU A 57 3.57 10.89 -6.36
C LEU A 57 4.37 12.07 -5.80
N LYS A 58 4.87 12.01 -4.56
CA LYS A 58 5.63 13.10 -3.88
C LYS A 58 6.88 13.58 -4.61
N GLN A 59 7.48 12.75 -5.45
CA GLN A 59 8.57 13.11 -6.35
C GLN A 59 8.14 14.14 -7.41
N TYR A 60 6.84 14.25 -7.67
CA TYR A 60 6.22 15.21 -8.58
C TYR A 60 5.71 16.45 -7.86
N ARG A 61 5.59 17.56 -8.59
CA ARG A 61 5.16 18.82 -7.99
C ARG A 61 3.72 18.74 -7.48
N ASN A 62 3.55 18.95 -6.18
CA ASN A 62 2.28 18.87 -5.44
C ASN A 62 1.61 17.49 -5.41
N ALA A 63 2.25 16.44 -5.97
CA ALA A 63 1.82 15.04 -5.86
C ALA A 63 0.33 14.79 -6.19
N PHE A 64 -0.17 15.28 -7.32
CA PHE A 64 -1.59 15.10 -7.71
C PHE A 64 -1.79 13.99 -8.73
N ARG A 65 -2.90 13.27 -8.58
CA ARG A 65 -3.53 12.46 -9.65
C ARG A 65 -4.86 13.07 -10.09
N ALA A 66 -5.36 12.63 -11.23
CA ALA A 66 -6.74 12.90 -11.62
C ALA A 66 -7.68 11.97 -10.85
N GLY A 67 -8.71 12.54 -10.22
CA GLY A 67 -9.81 11.77 -9.65
C GLY A 67 -10.72 11.19 -10.73
N ASP A 68 -11.68 10.37 -10.32
CA ASP A 68 -12.74 9.92 -11.22
C ASP A 68 -13.55 11.14 -11.71
N PRO A 69 -14.01 11.14 -12.98
CA PRO A 69 -14.86 12.19 -13.50
C PRO A 69 -16.21 12.24 -12.77
N ALA A 70 -16.57 13.44 -12.34
CA ALA A 70 -17.92 13.78 -11.91
C ALA A 70 -18.74 14.24 -13.11
N PHE A 71 -20.03 13.88 -13.11
CA PHE A 71 -20.99 14.24 -14.15
C PHE A 71 -22.21 14.92 -13.52
N ALA A 72 -22.73 15.96 -14.18
CA ALA A 72 -23.98 16.60 -13.75
C ALA A 72 -25.21 15.71 -14.01
N ASP A 73 -25.13 14.83 -15.00
CA ASP A 73 -26.18 13.85 -15.34
C ASP A 73 -25.97 12.56 -14.54
N HIS A 74 -26.96 12.20 -13.73
CA HIS A 74 -26.94 11.01 -12.87
C HIS A 74 -26.97 9.70 -13.67
N ASP A 75 -27.69 9.64 -14.79
CA ASP A 75 -27.75 8.43 -15.61
C ASP A 75 -26.43 8.20 -16.33
N LEU A 76 -25.79 9.28 -16.80
CA LEU A 76 -24.43 9.25 -17.34
C LEU A 76 -23.43 8.79 -16.27
N ALA A 77 -23.50 9.34 -15.06
CA ALA A 77 -22.62 8.96 -13.96
C ALA A 77 -22.74 7.47 -13.63
N ARG A 78 -23.97 6.95 -13.54
CA ARG A 78 -24.22 5.52 -13.30
C ARG A 78 -23.67 4.65 -14.42
N ALA A 79 -23.96 4.99 -15.67
CA ALA A 79 -23.49 4.22 -16.84
C ALA A 79 -21.95 4.23 -16.94
N TRP A 80 -21.31 5.36 -16.63
CA TRP A 80 -19.86 5.46 -16.59
C TRP A 80 -19.24 4.59 -15.48
N ARG A 81 -19.81 4.60 -14.27
CA ARG A 81 -19.32 3.75 -13.16
C ARG A 81 -19.45 2.27 -13.50
N GLU A 82 -20.55 1.85 -14.10
CA GLU A 82 -20.71 0.47 -14.58
C GLU A 82 -19.68 0.09 -15.63
N ALA A 83 -19.39 0.97 -16.59
CA ALA A 83 -18.35 0.73 -17.59
C ALA A 83 -16.94 0.67 -16.96
N ARG A 84 -16.66 1.51 -15.95
CA ARG A 84 -15.39 1.47 -15.20
C ARG A 84 -15.23 0.17 -14.42
N ARG A 85 -16.26 -0.27 -13.69
CA ARG A 85 -16.27 -1.56 -13.00
C ARG A 85 -16.04 -2.72 -13.98
N ALA A 86 -16.70 -2.69 -15.14
CA ALA A 86 -16.47 -3.66 -16.20
C ALA A 86 -15.03 -3.62 -16.73
N ALA A 87 -14.40 -2.45 -16.84
CA ALA A 87 -12.99 -2.34 -17.20
C ALA A 87 -12.07 -2.98 -16.14
N LEU A 88 -12.33 -2.76 -14.84
CA LEU A 88 -11.60 -3.41 -13.76
C LEU A 88 -11.75 -4.94 -13.83
N ASP A 89 -12.96 -5.45 -14.02
CA ASP A 89 -13.25 -6.88 -14.17
C ASP A 89 -12.47 -7.51 -15.32
N LEU A 90 -12.44 -6.85 -16.48
CA LEU A 90 -11.73 -7.35 -17.66
C LEU A 90 -10.21 -7.37 -17.46
N VAL A 91 -9.65 -6.42 -16.73
CA VAL A 91 -8.22 -6.45 -16.35
C VAL A 91 -7.95 -7.63 -15.42
N LEU A 92 -8.76 -7.80 -14.37
CA LEU A 92 -8.59 -8.90 -13.41
C LEU A 92 -8.73 -10.28 -14.08
N ALA A 93 -9.75 -10.45 -14.92
CA ALA A 93 -9.96 -11.66 -15.70
C ALA A 93 -8.80 -11.91 -16.70
N GLY A 94 -8.31 -10.84 -17.34
CA GLY A 94 -7.15 -10.89 -18.22
C GLY A 94 -5.89 -11.37 -17.48
N ILE A 95 -5.60 -10.80 -16.31
CA ILE A 95 -4.46 -11.20 -15.47
C ILE A 95 -4.59 -12.67 -15.08
N ALA A 96 -5.76 -13.08 -14.59
CA ALA A 96 -6.02 -14.46 -14.15
C ALA A 96 -5.83 -15.49 -15.29
N ALA A 97 -6.10 -15.10 -16.54
CA ALA A 97 -5.91 -15.93 -17.73
C ALA A 97 -4.50 -15.80 -18.35
N SER A 98 -3.60 -15.02 -17.74
CA SER A 98 -2.27 -14.74 -18.28
C SER A 98 -1.16 -15.54 -17.57
N PRO A 99 0.05 -15.62 -18.15
CA PRO A 99 1.21 -16.19 -17.47
C PRO A 99 1.65 -15.45 -16.20
N TRP A 100 1.09 -14.26 -15.93
CA TRP A 100 1.44 -13.42 -14.79
C TRP A 100 0.58 -13.66 -13.54
N ALA A 101 -0.45 -14.52 -13.63
CA ALA A 101 -1.38 -14.77 -12.53
C ALA A 101 -0.68 -15.21 -11.23
N ASP A 102 0.35 -16.06 -11.35
CA ASP A 102 1.14 -16.56 -10.22
C ASP A 102 2.24 -15.57 -9.77
N SER A 103 2.44 -14.47 -10.49
CA SER A 103 3.43 -13.42 -10.19
C SER A 103 2.83 -12.17 -9.56
N LEU A 104 1.50 -12.14 -9.35
CA LEU A 104 0.77 -10.98 -8.89
C LEU A 104 -0.13 -11.35 -7.71
N VAL A 105 0.15 -10.74 -6.56
CA VAL A 105 -0.67 -10.87 -5.36
C VAL A 105 -1.53 -9.62 -5.24
N LEU A 106 -2.82 -9.78 -5.50
CA LEU A 106 -3.80 -8.69 -5.40
C LEU A 106 -3.92 -8.21 -3.95
N ARG A 107 -4.04 -6.90 -3.77
CA ARG A 107 -4.37 -6.26 -2.49
C ARG A 107 -5.29 -5.06 -2.71
N GLY A 108 -5.59 -4.34 -1.63
CA GLY A 108 -6.25 -3.04 -1.72
C GLY A 108 -7.76 -3.14 -1.93
N SER A 109 -8.32 -2.10 -2.52
CA SER A 109 -9.76 -1.79 -2.42
C SER A 109 -10.70 -2.79 -3.13
N VAL A 110 -10.24 -3.48 -4.17
CA VAL A 110 -11.04 -4.51 -4.86
C VAL A 110 -11.34 -5.70 -3.95
N LEU A 111 -10.40 -6.09 -3.09
CA LEU A 111 -10.63 -7.16 -2.13
C LEU A 111 -11.68 -6.77 -1.09
N LEU A 112 -11.65 -5.52 -0.61
CA LEU A 112 -12.68 -5.00 0.30
C LEU A 112 -14.06 -5.05 -0.33
N ARG A 113 -14.17 -4.70 -1.61
CA ARG A 113 -15.43 -4.80 -2.35
C ARG A 113 -15.92 -6.25 -2.49
N THR A 114 -14.99 -7.20 -2.65
CA THR A 114 -15.30 -8.63 -2.68
C THR A 114 -15.82 -9.13 -1.31
N TRP A 115 -15.23 -8.66 -0.20
CA TRP A 115 -15.60 -9.13 1.14
C TRP A 115 -16.83 -8.42 1.72
N PHE A 116 -17.00 -7.13 1.43
CA PHE A 116 -17.99 -6.27 2.10
C PHE A 116 -19.06 -5.70 1.18
N GLY A 117 -18.99 -5.94 -0.14
CA GLY A 117 -19.97 -5.46 -1.10
C GLY A 117 -20.19 -3.94 -1.02
N GLU A 118 -21.45 -3.52 -0.89
CA GLU A 118 -21.83 -2.10 -0.80
C GLU A 118 -21.36 -1.38 0.47
N ALA A 119 -20.92 -2.11 1.50
CA ALA A 119 -20.29 -1.47 2.64
C ALA A 119 -18.85 -1.02 2.34
N ALA A 120 -18.16 -1.63 1.37
CA ALA A 120 -16.88 -1.11 0.92
C ALA A 120 -17.07 0.12 0.03
N ARG A 121 -16.13 1.06 0.13
CA ARG A 121 -16.01 2.15 -0.84
C ARG A 121 -15.75 1.61 -2.25
N GLU A 122 -16.07 2.42 -3.25
CA GLU A 122 -15.74 2.08 -4.64
C GLU A 122 -14.23 1.83 -4.81
N PRO A 123 -13.82 0.75 -5.50
CA PRO A 123 -12.42 0.50 -5.79
C PRO A 123 -11.82 1.60 -6.67
N GLY A 124 -10.68 2.16 -6.25
CA GLY A 124 -10.00 3.27 -6.93
C GLY A 124 -8.99 2.82 -8.01
N ASP A 125 -8.31 1.72 -7.73
CA ASP A 125 -7.18 1.17 -8.47
C ASP A 125 -7.06 -0.33 -8.21
N LEU A 126 -6.15 -0.98 -8.96
CA LEU A 126 -5.75 -2.36 -8.74
C LEU A 126 -4.32 -2.38 -8.17
N ASP A 127 -4.17 -2.80 -6.92
CA ASP A 127 -2.88 -2.89 -6.26
C ASP A 127 -2.34 -4.32 -6.28
N PHE A 128 -1.07 -4.49 -6.65
CA PHE A 128 -0.40 -5.79 -6.67
C PHE A 128 0.96 -5.73 -5.99
N VAL A 129 1.26 -6.76 -5.19
CA VAL A 129 2.64 -7.11 -4.84
C VAL A 129 3.17 -8.08 -5.91
N VAL A 130 4.32 -7.76 -6.49
CA VAL A 130 4.97 -8.59 -7.50
C VAL A 130 5.81 -9.66 -6.83
N VAL A 131 5.58 -10.92 -7.22
CA VAL A 131 6.32 -12.09 -6.74
C VAL A 131 6.86 -12.92 -7.92
N PRO A 132 8.00 -13.63 -7.76
CA PRO A 132 8.89 -13.65 -6.60
C PRO A 132 9.68 -12.33 -6.43
N PRO A 133 10.25 -12.07 -5.24
CA PRO A 133 11.06 -10.87 -4.96
C PRO A 133 12.37 -10.78 -5.76
N THR A 134 12.64 -11.74 -6.65
CA THR A 134 13.75 -11.67 -7.59
C THR A 134 13.44 -10.83 -8.83
N PHE A 135 12.18 -10.39 -9.02
CA PHE A 135 11.82 -9.47 -10.09
C PHE A 135 12.46 -8.11 -9.83
N ALA A 136 13.53 -7.82 -10.56
CA ALA A 136 14.17 -6.52 -10.51
C ALA A 136 13.21 -5.44 -11.05
N PHE A 137 13.08 -4.35 -10.31
CA PHE A 137 12.18 -3.22 -10.59
C PHE A 137 12.35 -2.61 -12.00
N ASP A 138 13.59 -2.57 -12.48
CA ASP A 138 14.01 -2.09 -13.80
C ASP A 138 14.39 -3.23 -14.76
N GLY A 139 14.13 -4.48 -14.35
CA GLY A 139 14.44 -5.68 -15.10
C GLY A 139 13.51 -5.93 -16.29
N PRO A 140 13.95 -6.75 -17.26
CA PRO A 140 13.14 -7.11 -18.41
C PRO A 140 11.85 -7.86 -18.03
N GLU A 141 11.85 -8.61 -16.93
CA GLU A 141 10.67 -9.31 -16.42
C GLU A 141 9.59 -8.33 -15.95
N ALA A 142 9.97 -7.27 -15.22
CA ALA A 142 9.04 -6.25 -14.75
C ALA A 142 8.42 -5.48 -15.93
N LEU A 143 9.22 -5.10 -16.93
CA LEU A 143 8.72 -4.43 -18.14
C LEU A 143 7.80 -5.34 -18.95
N GLY A 144 8.20 -6.60 -19.15
CA GLY A 144 7.38 -7.59 -19.85
C GLY A 144 6.06 -7.89 -19.14
N LEU A 145 6.04 -7.83 -17.79
CA LEU A 145 4.83 -7.97 -17.00
C LEU A 145 3.85 -6.84 -17.30
N LEU A 146 4.28 -5.58 -17.28
CA LEU A 146 3.40 -4.43 -17.52
C LEU A 146 2.75 -4.49 -18.92
N ASP A 147 3.57 -4.73 -19.96
CA ASP A 147 3.08 -4.88 -21.33
C ASP A 147 2.14 -6.09 -21.46
N GLY A 148 2.50 -7.19 -20.81
CA GLY A 148 1.74 -8.43 -20.81
C GLY A 148 0.37 -8.28 -20.15
N VAL A 149 0.27 -7.54 -19.05
CA VAL A 149 -0.99 -7.24 -18.36
C VAL A 149 -1.91 -6.38 -19.24
N ALA A 150 -1.38 -5.34 -19.89
CA ALA A 150 -2.17 -4.51 -20.81
C ALA A 150 -2.72 -5.33 -22.00
N LEU A 151 -1.89 -6.20 -22.57
CA LEU A 151 -2.29 -7.11 -23.64
C LEU A 151 -3.32 -8.15 -23.17
N ALA A 152 -3.19 -8.66 -21.94
CA ALA A 152 -4.12 -9.62 -21.38
C ALA A 152 -5.51 -9.00 -21.14
N ALA A 153 -5.55 -7.75 -20.64
CA ALA A 153 -6.78 -6.99 -20.49
C ALA A 153 -7.49 -6.77 -21.84
N GLN A 154 -6.74 -6.41 -22.89
CA GLN A 154 -7.29 -6.28 -24.24
C GLN A 154 -7.90 -7.60 -24.73
N ARG A 155 -7.18 -8.72 -24.58
CA ARG A 155 -7.69 -10.05 -25.00
C ARG A 155 -8.96 -10.43 -24.25
N ALA A 156 -9.04 -10.13 -22.95
CA ALA A 156 -10.25 -10.35 -22.17
C ALA A 156 -11.41 -9.50 -22.70
N ALA A 157 -11.17 -8.22 -23.00
CA ALA A 157 -12.16 -7.33 -23.58
C ALA A 157 -12.62 -7.77 -24.99
N ASP A 158 -11.72 -8.29 -25.82
CA ASP A 158 -12.03 -8.80 -27.16
C ASP A 158 -12.85 -10.10 -27.11
N ALA A 159 -12.61 -10.93 -26.10
CA ALA A 159 -13.35 -12.16 -25.87
C ALA A 159 -14.72 -11.93 -25.22
N ALA A 160 -14.86 -10.85 -24.45
CA ALA A 160 -16.12 -10.44 -23.86
C ALA A 160 -17.03 -9.75 -24.89
N ASP A 161 -18.32 -10.08 -24.92
CA ASP A 161 -19.32 -9.39 -25.75
C ASP A 161 -19.76 -8.03 -25.15
N GLY A 162 -18.85 -7.39 -24.39
CA GLY A 162 -19.07 -6.13 -23.69
C GLY A 162 -18.79 -4.90 -24.55
N VAL A 163 -19.06 -3.72 -23.99
CA VAL A 163 -18.85 -2.41 -24.67
C VAL A 163 -17.49 -1.78 -24.40
N VAL A 164 -16.74 -2.29 -23.42
CA VAL A 164 -15.45 -1.72 -23.00
C VAL A 164 -14.34 -2.18 -23.95
N ARG A 165 -13.52 -1.24 -24.41
CA ARG A 165 -12.30 -1.50 -25.21
C ARG A 165 -11.12 -0.79 -24.59
N PHE A 166 -9.96 -1.45 -24.56
CA PHE A 166 -8.72 -0.84 -24.08
C PHE A 166 -7.92 -0.20 -25.21
N ASP A 167 -7.09 0.78 -24.86
CA ASP A 167 -6.06 1.33 -25.75
C ASP A 167 -4.68 0.95 -25.19
N VAL A 168 -4.17 -0.20 -25.63
CA VAL A 168 -2.86 -0.70 -25.22
C VAL A 168 -1.73 0.22 -25.70
N ALA A 169 -1.88 0.86 -26.87
CA ALA A 169 -0.86 1.78 -27.39
C ALA A 169 -0.80 3.08 -26.58
N GLY A 170 -1.92 3.48 -25.96
CA GLY A 170 -2.01 4.60 -25.03
C GLY A 170 -1.62 4.26 -23.59
N ALA A 171 -1.33 3.00 -23.28
CA ALA A 171 -0.89 2.60 -21.95
C ALA A 171 0.45 3.23 -21.60
N VAL A 172 0.56 3.78 -20.39
CA VAL A 172 1.81 4.37 -19.90
C VAL A 172 2.09 3.94 -18.48
N SER A 173 3.39 3.74 -18.19
CA SER A 173 3.86 3.48 -16.84
C SER A 173 4.75 4.59 -16.32
N ASP A 174 4.70 4.84 -15.02
CA ASP A 174 5.58 5.78 -14.32
C ASP A 174 6.02 5.19 -12.99
N GLU A 175 7.14 5.68 -12.46
CA GLU A 175 7.63 5.28 -11.15
C GLU A 175 6.78 5.93 -10.06
N ILE A 176 6.42 5.13 -9.08
CA ILE A 176 5.73 5.55 -7.87
C ILE A 176 6.53 5.09 -6.65
N TRP A 177 6.42 5.84 -5.57
CA TRP A 177 6.98 5.46 -4.28
C TRP A 177 5.82 5.15 -3.34
N THR A 178 5.36 3.90 -3.36
CA THR A 178 4.24 3.45 -2.56
C THR A 178 4.59 3.62 -1.08
N TYR A 179 3.91 4.56 -0.42
CA TYR A 179 4.09 4.94 0.99
C TYR A 179 5.54 5.29 1.38
N GLU A 180 6.34 5.83 0.44
CA GLU A 180 7.75 6.24 0.63
C GLU A 180 8.77 5.12 0.90
N ARG A 181 8.37 3.84 0.79
CA ARG A 181 9.18 2.72 1.30
C ARG A 181 9.81 1.85 0.22
N VAL A 182 9.01 1.46 -0.76
CA VAL A 182 9.39 0.43 -1.75
C VAL A 182 9.20 0.94 -3.17
N PRO A 183 10.08 0.54 -4.11
CA PRO A 183 9.95 0.97 -5.50
C PRO A 183 8.70 0.35 -6.12
N GLY A 184 7.87 1.18 -6.73
CA GLY A 184 6.65 0.76 -7.42
C GLY A 184 6.53 1.32 -8.83
N ARG A 185 5.74 0.65 -9.66
CA ARG A 185 5.37 1.15 -10.99
C ARG A 185 3.86 1.27 -11.07
N ARG A 186 3.38 2.44 -11.50
CA ARG A 186 1.98 2.65 -11.85
C ARG A 186 1.81 2.52 -13.34
N LEU A 187 0.97 1.59 -13.78
CA LEU A 187 0.47 1.49 -15.15
C LEU A 187 -0.91 2.14 -15.21
N VAL A 188 -1.12 3.00 -16.20
CA VAL A 188 -2.42 3.56 -16.52
C VAL A 188 -2.83 3.04 -17.89
N LEU A 189 -3.90 2.27 -17.93
CA LEU A 189 -4.45 1.65 -19.13
C LEU A 189 -5.75 2.35 -19.54
N PRO A 190 -5.76 3.15 -20.62
CA PRO A 190 -6.96 3.82 -21.08
C PRO A 190 -8.01 2.84 -21.57
N TRP A 191 -9.27 3.17 -21.32
CA TRP A 191 -10.43 2.45 -21.82
C TRP A 191 -11.48 3.39 -22.39
N SER A 192 -12.29 2.84 -23.29
CA SER A 192 -13.44 3.52 -23.90
C SER A 192 -14.67 2.62 -23.88
N ALA A 193 -15.84 3.25 -23.86
CA ALA A 193 -17.12 2.58 -24.03
C ALA A 193 -18.03 3.46 -24.89
N ALA A 194 -18.73 2.88 -25.86
CA ALA A 194 -19.51 3.64 -26.83
C ALA A 194 -20.56 4.55 -26.15
N GLY A 195 -20.54 5.84 -26.50
CA GLY A 195 -21.47 6.84 -25.96
C GLY A 195 -21.10 7.41 -24.58
N LEU A 196 -20.11 6.82 -23.91
CA LEU A 196 -19.65 7.27 -22.60
C LEU A 196 -18.32 8.03 -22.70
N PRO A 197 -18.08 9.00 -21.80
CA PRO A 197 -16.74 9.48 -21.52
C PRO A 197 -15.85 8.27 -21.21
N GLY A 198 -14.64 8.23 -21.80
CA GLY A 198 -13.68 7.18 -21.50
C GLY A 198 -13.13 7.28 -20.08
N GLY A 199 -12.09 6.51 -19.80
CA GLY A 199 -11.38 6.58 -18.53
C GLY A 199 -10.06 5.85 -18.58
N VAL A 200 -9.52 5.60 -17.40
CA VAL A 200 -8.32 4.78 -17.24
C VAL A 200 -8.53 3.76 -16.14
N VAL A 201 -7.90 2.59 -16.28
CA VAL A 201 -7.64 1.70 -15.16
C VAL A 201 -6.24 2.00 -14.65
N GLN A 202 -6.12 2.31 -13.37
CA GLN A 202 -4.84 2.44 -12.68
C GLN A 202 -4.47 1.09 -12.07
N LEU A 203 -3.26 0.62 -12.33
CA LEU A 203 -2.68 -0.57 -11.72
C LEU A 203 -1.34 -0.20 -11.08
N ASP A 204 -1.20 -0.50 -9.80
CA ASP A 204 0.00 -0.23 -9.03
C ASP A 204 0.70 -1.54 -8.70
N PHE A 205 1.99 -1.62 -9.05
CA PHE A 205 2.82 -2.79 -8.85
C PHE A 205 3.94 -2.44 -7.88
N VAL A 206 3.98 -3.11 -6.74
CA VAL A 206 5.04 -2.96 -5.75
C VAL A 206 6.04 -4.11 -5.89
N PHE A 207 7.33 -3.78 -5.94
CA PHE A 207 8.41 -4.74 -6.10
C PHE A 207 9.20 -4.89 -4.81
N ASN A 208 9.71 -6.10 -4.55
CA ASN A 208 10.55 -6.43 -3.40
C ASN A 208 9.89 -6.22 -2.02
N GLU A 209 8.56 -6.04 -1.96
CA GLU A 209 7.82 -6.04 -0.70
C GLU A 209 7.77 -7.47 -0.14
N GLU A 210 8.24 -7.65 1.09
CA GLU A 210 8.15 -8.93 1.79
C GLU A 210 6.70 -9.15 2.23
N LEU A 211 6.19 -10.37 2.02
CA LEU A 211 4.84 -10.76 2.43
C LEU A 211 4.93 -11.55 3.75
N PRO A 212 4.49 -10.99 4.90
CA PRO A 212 4.52 -11.67 6.19
C PRO A 212 3.63 -12.91 6.28
N GLN A 213 2.69 -13.04 5.36
CA GLN A 213 1.77 -14.17 5.23
C GLN A 213 1.74 -14.60 3.78
N GLU A 214 1.70 -15.92 3.55
CA GLU A 214 1.55 -16.49 2.20
C GLU A 214 0.27 -15.99 1.52
N PRO A 215 0.32 -15.64 0.22
CA PRO A 215 -0.86 -15.30 -0.56
C PRO A 215 -1.92 -16.41 -0.56
N VAL A 216 -3.18 -16.00 -0.54
CA VAL A 216 -4.33 -16.92 -0.60
C VAL A 216 -4.99 -16.85 -1.98
N PRO A 217 -5.34 -17.99 -2.61
CA PRO A 217 -6.18 -17.98 -3.79
C PRO A 217 -7.58 -17.47 -3.44
N THR A 218 -8.00 -16.38 -4.07
CA THR A 218 -9.29 -15.70 -3.81
C THR A 218 -10.10 -15.64 -5.09
N ASP A 219 -11.36 -16.08 -4.99
CA ASP A 219 -12.36 -15.91 -6.04
C ASP A 219 -12.98 -14.51 -5.91
N LEU A 220 -12.91 -13.73 -6.98
CA LEU A 220 -13.44 -12.37 -7.09
C LEU A 220 -14.72 -12.43 -7.90
N GLU A 221 -15.81 -11.90 -7.34
CA GLU A 221 -17.04 -11.67 -8.10
C GLU A 221 -16.86 -10.51 -9.07
N ALA A 222 -17.55 -10.56 -10.21
CA ALA A 222 -17.55 -9.45 -11.15
C ALA A 222 -18.21 -8.21 -10.52
N LEU A 223 -17.51 -7.07 -10.57
CA LEU A 223 -17.97 -5.78 -10.09
C LEU A 223 -19.13 -5.23 -10.92
N SER A 224 -19.18 -5.57 -12.22
CA SER A 224 -20.28 -5.21 -13.11
C SER A 224 -20.84 -6.43 -13.84
N ALA A 225 -22.16 -6.54 -13.82
CA ALA A 225 -22.89 -7.50 -14.66
C ALA A 225 -22.68 -7.26 -16.17
N GLY A 226 -22.28 -6.03 -16.56
CA GLY A 226 -21.99 -5.66 -17.94
C GLY A 226 -20.58 -6.02 -18.43
N SER A 227 -19.73 -6.60 -17.57
CA SER A 227 -18.36 -6.98 -17.95
C SER A 227 -18.30 -8.16 -18.91
N GLY A 228 -19.33 -9.03 -18.90
CA GLY A 228 -19.31 -10.28 -19.66
C GLY A 228 -18.36 -11.33 -19.09
N THR A 229 -17.83 -11.12 -17.87
CA THR A 229 -16.98 -12.07 -17.16
C THR A 229 -17.75 -12.74 -16.02
N ALA A 230 -17.28 -13.91 -15.59
CA ALA A 230 -17.80 -14.57 -14.39
C ALA A 230 -17.06 -14.14 -13.10
N GLY A 231 -16.21 -13.12 -13.17
CA GLY A 231 -15.21 -12.80 -12.15
C GLY A 231 -13.84 -13.41 -12.49
N ALA A 232 -12.94 -13.44 -11.49
CA ALA A 232 -11.56 -13.89 -11.65
C ALA A 232 -11.07 -14.63 -10.39
N ARG A 233 -10.09 -15.53 -10.54
CA ARG A 233 -9.40 -16.14 -9.40
C ARG A 233 -7.93 -15.76 -9.43
N LEU A 234 -7.46 -15.12 -8.37
CA LEU A 234 -6.10 -14.60 -8.25
C LEU A 234 -5.49 -14.96 -6.89
N LEU A 235 -4.15 -14.92 -6.80
CA LEU A 235 -3.49 -14.83 -5.50
C LEU A 235 -3.78 -13.45 -4.90
N ALA A 236 -4.08 -13.41 -3.60
CA ALA A 236 -4.44 -12.19 -2.91
C ALA A 236 -3.91 -12.18 -1.47
N ALA A 237 -3.81 -10.99 -0.89
CA ALA A 237 -3.63 -10.84 0.54
C ALA A 237 -4.87 -11.32 1.31
N SER A 238 -4.64 -11.86 2.51
CA SER A 238 -5.73 -12.18 3.45
C SER A 238 -6.40 -10.90 3.99
N PRO A 239 -7.63 -10.98 4.52
CA PRO A 239 -8.22 -9.87 5.28
C PRO A 239 -7.32 -9.41 6.44
N GLU A 240 -6.71 -10.37 7.14
CA GLU A 240 -5.84 -10.10 8.29
C GLU A 240 -4.57 -9.31 7.90
N LEU A 241 -3.89 -9.73 6.82
CA LEU A 241 -2.72 -8.99 6.31
C LEU A 241 -3.13 -7.62 5.77
N SER A 242 -4.28 -7.52 5.12
CA SER A 242 -4.83 -6.23 4.67
C SER A 242 -5.06 -5.29 5.85
N LEU A 243 -5.58 -5.78 6.97
CA LEU A 243 -5.78 -5.00 8.20
C LEU A 243 -4.43 -4.57 8.79
N ALA A 244 -3.46 -5.47 8.85
CA ALA A 244 -2.12 -5.16 9.33
C ALA A 244 -1.50 -4.00 8.51
N TRP A 245 -1.58 -4.04 7.19
CA TRP A 245 -1.08 -2.96 6.33
C TRP A 245 -1.83 -1.64 6.54
N LYS A 246 -3.15 -1.67 6.70
CA LYS A 246 -3.92 -0.45 6.98
C LYS A 246 -3.46 0.21 8.28
N LEU A 247 -3.13 -0.57 9.30
CA LEU A 247 -2.56 -0.04 10.55
C LEU A 247 -1.12 0.45 10.40
N VAL A 248 -0.29 -0.22 9.59
CA VAL A 248 1.06 0.28 9.25
C VAL A 248 0.97 1.66 8.59
N TRP A 249 0.11 1.83 7.58
CA TRP A 249 -0.05 3.11 6.89
C TRP A 249 -0.66 4.18 7.80
N TRP A 250 -1.67 3.81 8.60
CA TRP A 250 -2.29 4.71 9.55
C TRP A 250 -1.29 5.29 10.56
N LEU A 251 -0.48 4.42 11.16
CA LEU A 251 0.41 4.78 12.27
C LEU A 251 1.77 5.32 11.79
N GLY A 252 2.31 4.79 10.69
CA GLY A 252 3.66 5.09 10.22
C GLY A 252 3.75 6.24 9.22
N ASP A 253 2.75 6.42 8.35
CA ASP A 253 2.92 7.32 7.21
C ASP A 253 2.81 8.79 7.59
N LEU A 254 3.60 9.63 6.91
CA LEU A 254 3.57 11.08 7.11
C LEU A 254 2.20 11.71 6.72
N HIS A 255 1.53 11.17 5.71
CA HIS A 255 0.19 11.58 5.27
C HIS A 255 -0.78 10.40 5.31
N PRO A 256 -1.40 10.14 6.47
CA PRO A 256 -2.39 9.09 6.61
C PRO A 256 -3.64 9.48 5.79
N GLN A 257 -4.30 8.52 5.17
CA GLN A 257 -5.50 8.80 4.38
C GLN A 257 -6.75 8.31 5.12
N GLY A 258 -7.85 9.08 5.09
CA GLY A 258 -9.10 8.69 5.75
C GLY A 258 -9.68 7.37 5.23
N LYS A 259 -9.40 7.01 3.97
CA LYS A 259 -9.75 5.71 3.39
C LYS A 259 -9.10 4.54 4.13
N ASP A 260 -7.90 4.71 4.68
CA ASP A 260 -7.20 3.63 5.37
C ASP A 260 -7.81 3.35 6.73
N LEU A 261 -8.27 4.39 7.44
CA LEU A 261 -9.09 4.23 8.65
C LEU A 261 -10.40 3.53 8.35
N TYR A 262 -11.12 3.98 7.31
CA TYR A 262 -12.40 3.39 6.94
C TYR A 262 -12.26 1.90 6.59
N ASP A 263 -11.29 1.57 5.74
CA ASP A 263 -10.98 0.20 5.35
C ASP A 263 -10.57 -0.65 6.57
N ALA A 264 -9.78 -0.09 7.50
CA ALA A 264 -9.37 -0.77 8.74
C ALA A 264 -10.55 -1.09 9.66
N VAL A 265 -11.54 -0.20 9.76
CA VAL A 265 -12.77 -0.45 10.54
C VAL A 265 -13.50 -1.68 10.00
N LEU A 266 -13.77 -1.72 8.69
CA LEU A 266 -14.48 -2.84 8.08
C LEU A 266 -13.73 -4.16 8.28
N LEU A 267 -12.42 -4.15 8.10
CA LEU A 267 -11.58 -5.33 8.27
C LEU A 267 -11.53 -5.79 9.74
N ALA A 268 -11.36 -4.88 10.70
CA ALA A 268 -11.27 -5.22 12.12
C ALA A 268 -12.57 -5.77 12.68
N GLU A 269 -13.72 -5.34 12.14
CA GLU A 269 -15.03 -5.88 12.54
C GLU A 269 -15.29 -7.29 12.01
N ASP A 270 -14.61 -7.70 10.94
CA ASP A 270 -14.81 -9.00 10.28
C ASP A 270 -13.70 -10.02 10.56
N CYS A 271 -12.49 -9.58 10.91
CA CYS A 271 -11.37 -10.47 11.25
C CYS A 271 -10.62 -10.05 12.52
N THR A 272 -10.01 -11.04 13.19
CA THR A 272 -9.13 -10.79 14.32
C THR A 272 -7.69 -10.69 13.83
N LEU A 273 -7.01 -9.59 14.15
CA LEU A 273 -5.59 -9.40 13.86
C LEU A 273 -4.71 -10.03 14.94
N ASP A 274 -3.78 -10.90 14.56
CA ASP A 274 -2.68 -11.30 15.42
C ASP A 274 -1.67 -10.16 15.57
N TYR A 275 -1.31 -9.87 16.82
CA TYR A 275 -0.27 -8.89 17.15
C TYR A 275 1.10 -9.25 16.56
N GLU A 276 1.42 -10.54 16.43
CA GLU A 276 2.66 -10.97 15.78
C GLU A 276 2.68 -10.64 14.28
N LEU A 277 1.53 -10.78 13.61
CA LEU A 277 1.40 -10.41 12.19
C LEU A 277 1.51 -8.91 12.00
N LEU A 278 0.92 -8.11 12.90
CA LEU A 278 1.10 -6.66 12.89
C LEU A 278 2.57 -6.27 13.00
N GLY A 279 3.31 -6.86 13.95
CA GLY A 279 4.75 -6.62 14.09
C GLY A 279 5.54 -7.05 12.86
N ALA A 280 5.18 -8.18 12.25
CA ALA A 280 5.80 -8.64 11.01
C ALA A 280 5.53 -7.70 9.81
N ALA A 281 4.32 -7.13 9.71
CA ALA A 281 3.98 -6.15 8.68
C ALA A 281 4.77 -4.84 8.84
N PHE A 282 4.95 -4.33 10.06
CA PHE A 282 5.82 -3.18 10.31
C PHE A 282 7.27 -3.48 9.93
N MET A 283 7.78 -4.66 10.31
CA MET A 283 9.14 -5.09 9.98
C MET A 283 9.37 -5.21 8.47
N ALA A 284 8.40 -5.76 7.72
CA ALA A 284 8.47 -5.91 6.27
C ALA A 284 8.38 -4.56 5.54
N SER A 285 7.64 -3.60 6.12
CA SER A 285 7.39 -2.29 5.53
C SER A 285 8.59 -1.33 5.72
N ASP A 286 9.03 -1.13 6.97
CA ASP A 286 10.28 -0.43 7.28
C ASP A 286 10.81 -0.89 8.66
N PRO A 287 11.95 -1.61 8.71
CA PRO A 287 12.60 -2.00 9.96
C PRO A 287 12.90 -0.84 10.93
N SER A 288 13.05 0.39 10.41
CA SER A 288 13.31 1.59 11.21
C SER A 288 12.06 2.09 11.96
N GLU A 289 10.87 1.80 11.42
CA GLU A 289 9.60 2.12 12.06
C GLU A 289 9.16 1.05 13.05
N ALA A 290 9.58 -0.20 12.84
CA ALA A 290 9.28 -1.32 13.74
C ALA A 290 9.98 -1.23 15.14
N THR A 291 10.65 -0.11 15.42
CA THR A 291 11.44 0.14 16.62
C THR A 291 10.60 0.42 17.87
N ALA A 292 9.35 0.81 17.67
CA ALA A 292 8.35 1.00 18.70
C ALA A 292 7.17 0.04 18.44
N PRO A 293 6.95 -0.97 19.29
CA PRO A 293 5.78 -1.83 19.18
C PRO A 293 4.50 -1.01 19.30
N ALA A 294 3.59 -1.16 18.34
CA ALA A 294 2.33 -0.42 18.32
C ALA A 294 1.44 -0.79 19.52
N ARG A 295 0.67 0.19 20.00
CA ARG A 295 -0.30 0.05 21.08
C ARG A 295 -1.65 0.61 20.65
N LEU A 296 -2.70 0.18 21.34
CA LEU A 296 -4.07 0.61 21.04
C LEU A 296 -4.25 2.13 21.15
N HIS A 297 -3.60 2.78 22.11
CA HIS A 297 -3.70 4.24 22.27
C HIS A 297 -3.03 5.02 21.13
N ASP A 298 -2.02 4.45 20.45
CA ASP A 298 -1.38 5.11 19.31
C ASP A 298 -2.38 5.36 18.17
N ILE A 299 -3.39 4.48 18.04
CA ILE A 299 -4.46 4.60 17.04
C ILE A 299 -5.36 5.80 17.37
N ALA A 300 -5.72 5.98 18.65
CA ALA A 300 -6.53 7.10 19.11
C ALA A 300 -5.78 8.43 18.99
N ASP A 301 -4.53 8.48 19.46
CA ASP A 301 -3.66 9.66 19.38
C ASP A 301 -3.44 10.11 17.93
N ARG A 302 -3.41 9.14 17.00
CA ARG A 302 -3.31 9.42 15.56
C ARG A 302 -4.56 10.08 15.03
N ALA A 303 -5.74 9.61 15.42
CA ALA A 303 -7.03 10.15 14.97
C ALA A 303 -7.22 11.62 15.35
N GLU A 304 -6.78 12.03 16.54
CA GLU A 304 -6.86 13.43 16.98
C GLU A 304 -6.14 14.41 16.03
N ARG A 305 -5.15 13.92 15.26
CA ARG A 305 -4.35 14.71 14.32
C ARG A 305 -4.90 14.71 12.89
N MET A 306 -6.02 14.02 12.64
CA MET A 306 -6.55 13.71 11.29
C MET A 306 -7.61 14.69 10.77
N SER A 307 -8.05 15.66 11.56
CA SER A 307 -9.23 16.48 11.22
C SER A 307 -9.19 17.13 9.83
N HIS A 308 -8.01 17.49 9.33
CA HIS A 308 -7.82 18.05 7.98
C HIS A 308 -7.84 16.99 6.87
N GLU A 309 -7.18 15.85 7.07
CA GLU A 309 -7.15 14.74 6.10
C GLU A 309 -8.50 14.05 6.00
N TRP A 310 -9.30 14.11 7.06
CA TRP A 310 -10.66 13.59 7.07
C TRP A 310 -11.54 14.30 6.04
N THR A 311 -11.41 15.62 5.87
CA THR A 311 -12.19 16.37 4.87
C THR A 311 -11.93 15.90 3.45
N HIS A 312 -10.69 15.50 3.12
CA HIS A 312 -10.39 14.93 1.80
C HIS A 312 -11.11 13.60 1.56
N PHE A 313 -11.22 12.76 2.59
CA PHE A 313 -11.98 11.52 2.51
C PHE A 313 -13.49 11.78 2.34
N THR A 314 -14.05 12.72 3.12
CA THR A 314 -15.47 13.07 3.03
C THR A 314 -15.85 13.66 1.68
N ASP A 315 -14.95 14.43 1.06
CA ASP A 315 -15.15 15.01 -0.27
C ASP A 315 -15.11 13.94 -1.38
N GLU A 316 -14.24 12.93 -1.24
CA GLU A 316 -14.10 11.84 -2.23
C GLU A 316 -15.21 10.79 -2.09
N TYR A 317 -15.69 10.53 -0.87
CA TYR A 317 -16.68 9.51 -0.56
C TYR A 317 -17.85 10.06 0.29
N PRO A 318 -18.68 10.97 -0.25
CA PRO A 318 -19.75 11.64 0.50
C PRO A 318 -20.88 10.70 0.96
N ASP A 319 -21.02 9.54 0.33
CA ASP A 319 -22.08 8.57 0.63
C ASP A 319 -21.72 7.60 1.78
N LEU A 320 -20.47 7.63 2.27
CA LEU A 320 -20.00 6.77 3.36
C LEU A 320 -20.21 7.40 4.74
N PRO A 321 -20.05 6.65 5.85
CA PRO A 321 -20.03 7.22 7.19
C PRO A 321 -19.01 8.36 7.34
N GLN A 322 -19.47 9.51 7.85
CA GLN A 322 -18.68 10.75 7.93
C GLN A 322 -18.23 11.09 9.37
N ASP A 323 -18.71 10.34 10.37
CA ASP A 323 -18.40 10.57 11.79
C ASP A 323 -17.07 9.88 12.14
N LEU A 324 -16.01 10.70 12.23
CA LEU A 324 -14.65 10.24 12.54
C LEU A 324 -14.59 9.60 13.93
N ASP A 325 -15.17 10.22 14.95
CA ASP A 325 -15.10 9.75 16.32
C ASP A 325 -15.80 8.38 16.45
N ALA A 326 -16.97 8.23 15.82
CA ALA A 326 -17.68 6.95 15.79
C ALA A 326 -16.90 5.84 15.08
N LEU A 327 -16.15 6.16 14.01
CA LEU A 327 -15.32 5.18 13.32
C LEU A 327 -14.09 4.77 14.16
N VAL A 328 -13.49 5.72 14.85
CA VAL A 328 -12.37 5.46 15.77
C VAL A 328 -12.83 4.57 16.92
N ASP A 329 -13.97 4.88 17.55
CA ASP A 329 -14.53 4.05 18.63
C ASP A 329 -14.79 2.61 18.19
N ARG A 330 -15.32 2.43 16.98
CA ARG A 330 -15.51 1.10 16.37
C ARG A 330 -14.18 0.38 16.16
N LEU A 331 -13.19 1.05 15.58
CA LEU A 331 -11.87 0.47 15.35
C LEU A 331 -11.20 0.05 16.67
N LEU A 332 -11.21 0.93 17.68
CA LEU A 332 -10.62 0.64 18.99
C LEU A 332 -11.30 -0.54 19.69
N THR A 333 -12.63 -0.62 19.58
CA THR A 333 -13.42 -1.73 20.14
C THR A 333 -13.06 -3.04 19.44
N ALA A 334 -13.03 -3.05 18.11
CA ALA A 334 -12.73 -4.22 17.30
C ALA A 334 -11.29 -4.72 17.51
N LEU A 335 -10.33 -3.80 17.69
CA LEU A 335 -8.92 -4.13 17.93
C LEU A 335 -8.58 -4.45 19.39
N ALA A 336 -9.45 -4.15 20.36
CA ALA A 336 -9.15 -4.40 21.78
C ALA A 336 -8.64 -5.83 22.07
N PRO A 337 -9.18 -6.92 21.48
CA PRO A 337 -8.65 -8.27 21.66
C PRO A 337 -7.20 -8.45 21.18
N THR A 338 -6.79 -7.80 20.09
CA THR A 338 -5.41 -7.85 19.57
C THR A 338 -4.39 -7.37 20.61
N PHE A 339 -4.78 -6.40 21.44
CA PHE A 339 -3.90 -5.74 22.42
C PHE A 339 -4.13 -6.18 23.89
N ALA A 340 -5.10 -7.06 24.16
CA ALA A 340 -5.58 -7.34 25.52
C ALA A 340 -4.52 -7.94 26.47
N ASP A 341 -3.63 -8.79 25.96
CA ASP A 341 -2.63 -9.52 26.76
C ASP A 341 -1.23 -8.86 26.71
N LEU A 342 -1.14 -7.60 26.28
CA LEU A 342 0.13 -6.90 26.18
C LEU A 342 0.50 -6.21 27.50
N PRO A 343 1.80 -6.13 27.86
CA PRO A 343 2.24 -5.38 29.03
C PRO A 343 1.73 -3.93 29.01
N ALA A 344 1.28 -3.44 30.16
CA ALA A 344 0.76 -2.08 30.30
C ALA A 344 1.86 -1.03 30.06
N GLN A 345 1.45 0.23 29.84
CA GLN A 345 2.43 1.32 29.72
C GLN A 345 3.18 1.49 31.04
N GLY A 346 4.51 1.51 30.98
CA GLY A 346 5.38 1.59 32.16
C GLY A 346 5.80 0.23 32.74
N GLU A 347 5.26 -0.88 32.24
CA GLU A 347 5.80 -2.22 32.50
C GLU A 347 7.02 -2.49 31.60
N PRO A 348 7.89 -3.47 31.95
CA PRO A 348 9.04 -3.83 31.11
C PRO A 348 8.65 -4.12 29.66
N GLU A 349 9.35 -3.54 28.70
CA GLU A 349 9.02 -3.64 27.27
C GLU A 349 9.47 -4.98 26.66
N TYR A 350 10.27 -5.77 27.38
CA TYR A 350 10.84 -7.00 26.83
C TYR A 350 9.80 -8.00 26.31
N PRO A 351 8.77 -8.41 27.07
CA PRO A 351 7.77 -9.36 26.58
C PRO A 351 6.99 -8.83 25.36
N LEU A 352 6.72 -7.51 25.35
CA LEU A 352 6.08 -6.83 24.23
C LEU A 352 6.94 -6.93 22.97
N ARG A 353 8.25 -6.65 23.09
CA ARG A 353 9.20 -6.72 21.97
C ARG A 353 9.42 -8.14 21.48
N VAL A 354 9.40 -9.15 22.36
CA VAL A 354 9.46 -10.56 21.93
C VAL A 354 8.26 -10.91 21.07
N ARG A 355 7.04 -10.54 21.48
CA ARG A 355 5.83 -10.81 20.71
C ARG A 355 5.82 -10.03 19.39
N TRP A 356 6.18 -8.74 19.43
CA TRP A 356 6.31 -7.90 18.24
C TRP A 356 7.31 -8.46 17.21
N MET A 357 8.42 -9.01 17.69
CA MET A 357 9.50 -9.55 16.85
C MET A 357 9.36 -11.05 16.55
N ALA A 358 8.26 -11.70 16.92
CA ALA A 358 8.15 -13.15 16.93
C ALA A 358 8.43 -13.78 15.55
N HIS A 359 7.93 -13.18 14.47
CA HIS A 359 8.20 -13.64 13.11
C HIS A 359 9.70 -13.60 12.76
N HIS A 360 10.35 -12.47 13.05
CA HIS A 360 11.79 -12.31 12.80
C HIS A 360 12.63 -13.25 13.69
N ILE A 361 12.26 -13.42 14.95
CA ILE A 361 12.91 -14.37 15.87
C ILE A 361 12.84 -15.79 15.30
N ARG A 362 11.70 -16.22 14.75
CA ARG A 362 11.57 -17.54 14.10
C ARG A 362 12.52 -17.66 12.90
N ALA A 363 12.61 -16.64 12.05
CA ALA A 363 13.53 -16.63 10.91
C ALA A 363 14.99 -16.73 11.33
N VAL A 364 15.41 -15.98 12.36
CA VAL A 364 16.79 -16.01 12.88
C VAL A 364 17.09 -17.32 13.59
N ARG A 365 16.11 -17.93 14.31
CA ARG A 365 16.26 -19.28 14.89
C ARG A 365 16.49 -20.34 13.82
N ALA A 366 15.76 -20.28 12.70
CA ALA A 366 15.96 -21.20 11.58
C ALA A 366 17.36 -21.07 10.97
N LEU A 367 17.87 -19.84 10.85
CA LEU A 367 19.25 -19.59 10.42
C LEU A 367 20.26 -20.17 11.41
N ALA A 368 20.10 -19.87 12.70
CA ALA A 368 20.97 -20.33 13.78
C ALA A 368 21.05 -21.86 13.89
N ALA A 369 20.01 -22.59 13.45
CA ALA A 369 20.03 -24.05 13.38
C ALA A 369 21.04 -24.61 12.34
N THR A 370 21.53 -23.76 11.43
CA THR A 370 22.40 -24.14 10.31
C THR A 370 23.74 -23.41 10.28
N THR A 371 23.98 -22.49 11.21
CA THR A 371 25.18 -21.66 11.28
C THR A 371 25.79 -21.66 12.67
N ASP A 372 27.10 -21.44 12.78
CA ASP A 372 27.70 -21.15 14.09
C ASP A 372 27.40 -19.70 14.53
N LEU A 373 27.72 -19.39 15.80
CA LEU A 373 27.43 -18.08 16.38
C LEU A 373 28.15 -16.93 15.64
N PRO A 374 29.45 -17.00 15.30
CA PRO A 374 30.09 -15.94 14.51
C PRO A 374 29.39 -15.69 13.17
N ALA A 375 29.08 -16.74 12.41
CA ALA A 375 28.38 -16.59 11.13
C ALA A 375 26.96 -16.02 11.31
N LEU A 376 26.26 -16.37 12.40
CA LEU A 376 24.96 -15.78 12.74
C LEU A 376 25.10 -14.27 12.99
N LEU A 377 26.08 -13.85 13.80
CA LEU A 377 26.32 -12.45 14.12
C LEU A 377 26.73 -11.62 12.89
N ASP A 378 27.50 -12.21 11.96
CA ASP A 378 27.80 -11.61 10.66
C ASP A 378 26.54 -11.39 9.81
N ARG A 379 25.63 -12.38 9.80
CA ARG A 379 24.37 -12.27 9.04
C ARG A 379 23.45 -11.22 9.62
N MET A 380 23.33 -11.13 10.94
CA MET A 380 22.58 -10.07 11.60
C MET A 380 23.22 -8.68 11.33
N ALA A 381 24.55 -8.57 11.37
CA ALA A 381 25.26 -7.31 11.11
C ALA A 381 25.07 -6.78 9.68
N ALA A 382 24.79 -7.65 8.71
CA ALA A 382 24.56 -7.28 7.32
C ALA A 382 23.24 -6.51 7.11
N LYS A 383 22.26 -6.69 8.01
CA LYS A 383 20.98 -5.98 8.03
C LYS A 383 20.60 -5.70 9.50
N PRO A 384 21.31 -4.78 10.17
CA PRO A 384 21.09 -4.52 11.59
C PRO A 384 19.69 -3.93 11.81
N LEU A 385 19.07 -4.30 12.94
CA LEU A 385 17.87 -3.63 13.41
C LEU A 385 18.23 -2.40 14.24
N ALA A 386 17.22 -1.75 14.83
CA ALA A 386 17.51 -0.72 15.80
C ALA A 386 18.20 -1.31 17.04
N PRO A 387 19.17 -0.57 17.60
CA PRO A 387 19.88 -0.97 18.81
C PRO A 387 18.92 -1.30 19.96
N GLY A 388 18.95 -2.55 20.42
CA GLY A 388 18.02 -3.12 21.39
C GLY A 388 17.13 -4.22 20.81
N LEU A 389 16.64 -4.08 19.58
CA LEU A 389 15.88 -5.15 18.93
C LEU A 389 16.78 -6.36 18.60
N ASP A 390 17.99 -6.11 18.09
CA ASP A 390 18.96 -7.19 17.84
C ASP A 390 19.33 -7.95 19.13
N VAL A 391 19.36 -7.25 20.28
CA VAL A 391 19.62 -7.87 21.58
C VAL A 391 18.44 -8.74 22.01
N VAL A 392 17.20 -8.28 21.83
CA VAL A 392 15.99 -9.09 22.08
C VAL A 392 16.00 -10.35 21.21
N VAL A 393 16.25 -10.19 19.91
CA VAL A 393 16.28 -11.28 18.94
C VAL A 393 17.37 -12.30 19.29
N LEU A 394 18.61 -11.83 19.50
CA LEU A 394 19.71 -12.72 19.83
C LEU A 394 19.48 -13.44 21.17
N ARG A 395 18.93 -12.77 22.19
CA ARG A 395 18.59 -13.42 23.47
C ARG A 395 17.59 -14.55 23.27
N GLU A 396 16.55 -14.32 22.49
CA GLU A 396 15.53 -15.33 22.20
C GLU A 396 16.08 -16.49 21.37
N VAL A 397 17.10 -16.26 20.53
CA VAL A 397 17.78 -17.31 19.76
C VAL A 397 18.72 -18.14 20.64
N LEU A 398 19.49 -17.49 21.51
CA LEU A 398 20.46 -18.16 22.39
C LEU A 398 19.82 -18.84 23.62
N GLY A 399 18.60 -18.47 23.96
CA GLY A 399 17.85 -19.02 25.07
C GLY A 399 17.73 -18.01 26.22
N PRO A 400 16.54 -17.43 26.44
CA PRO A 400 16.34 -16.39 27.46
C PRO A 400 16.55 -16.90 28.90
N GLY A 401 16.46 -18.22 29.14
CA GLY A 401 16.77 -18.83 30.44
C GLY A 401 18.27 -18.95 30.75
N THR A 402 19.13 -18.78 29.74
CA THR A 402 20.59 -18.95 29.87
C THR A 402 21.32 -17.62 29.81
N TYR A 403 20.83 -16.70 28.98
CA TYR A 403 21.47 -15.40 28.74
C TYR A 403 20.58 -14.25 29.18
N ASP A 404 21.15 -13.31 29.94
CA ASP A 404 20.51 -12.04 30.28
C ASP A 404 20.81 -10.95 29.23
N ILE A 405 20.08 -9.83 29.31
CA ILE A 405 20.20 -8.72 28.34
C ILE A 405 21.64 -8.13 28.32
N PRO A 406 22.28 -7.82 29.46
CA PRO A 406 23.66 -7.32 29.45
C PRO A 406 24.65 -8.28 28.79
N THR A 407 24.54 -9.58 29.04
CA THR A 407 25.44 -10.58 28.44
C THR A 407 25.26 -10.67 26.93
N VAL A 408 24.02 -10.69 26.44
CA VAL A 408 23.73 -10.75 24.99
C VAL A 408 24.18 -9.47 24.28
N ARG A 409 23.96 -8.32 24.91
CA ARG A 409 24.46 -7.04 24.41
C ARG A 409 25.98 -7.06 24.24
N ASP A 410 26.70 -7.47 25.28
CA ASP A 410 28.17 -7.49 25.27
C ASP A 410 28.71 -8.48 24.24
N LEU A 411 28.04 -9.63 24.09
CA LEU A 411 28.36 -10.63 23.06
C LEU A 411 28.16 -10.08 21.64
N LEU A 412 27.02 -9.44 21.37
CA LEU A 412 26.68 -8.86 20.07
C LEU A 412 27.69 -7.77 19.69
N TYR A 413 27.93 -6.84 20.60
CA TYR A 413 28.73 -5.64 20.34
C TYR A 413 30.24 -5.85 20.48
N ALA A 414 30.70 -6.98 21.03
CA ALA A 414 32.09 -7.40 20.93
C ALA A 414 32.46 -7.99 19.56
N HIS A 415 31.47 -8.33 18.73
CA HIS A 415 31.72 -8.92 17.42
C HIS A 415 32.25 -7.88 16.42
N PRO A 416 33.34 -8.13 15.67
CA PRO A 416 33.96 -7.13 14.79
C PRO A 416 32.99 -6.50 13.77
N SER A 417 32.07 -7.30 13.23
CA SER A 417 31.05 -6.84 12.25
C SER A 417 30.07 -5.81 12.81
N TRP A 418 30.01 -5.63 14.13
CA TRP A 418 29.16 -4.65 14.82
C TRP A 418 29.90 -3.37 15.24
N GLU A 419 31.23 -3.31 15.10
CA GLU A 419 32.06 -2.17 15.50
C GLU A 419 31.63 -0.87 14.79
N ALA A 420 31.36 -0.96 13.48
CA ALA A 420 30.90 0.18 12.67
C ALA A 420 29.54 0.75 13.10
N HIS A 421 28.66 -0.09 13.69
CA HIS A 421 27.33 0.32 14.14
C HIS A 421 27.37 1.07 15.47
N LEU A 422 28.46 0.97 16.24
CA LEU A 422 28.60 1.57 17.57
C LEU A 422 29.30 2.94 17.56
N HIS A 423 30.14 3.21 16.56
CA HIS A 423 31.07 4.36 16.57
C HIS A 423 30.51 5.69 16.02
N GLY A 424 29.19 5.86 15.96
CA GLY A 424 28.55 7.00 15.31
C GLY A 424 28.44 8.32 16.10
N HIS A 425 28.22 8.31 17.42
CA HIS A 425 28.08 9.56 18.21
C HIS A 425 28.01 9.32 19.73
N PRO A 426 28.58 10.17 20.61
CA PRO A 426 28.43 10.04 22.07
C PRO A 426 26.98 10.06 22.59
N ARG A 427 26.05 10.67 21.83
CA ARG A 427 24.61 10.66 22.11
C ARG A 427 23.96 9.28 21.86
N TYR A 428 24.60 8.45 21.04
CA TYR A 428 24.13 7.12 20.69
C TYR A 428 24.28 6.14 21.84
N ALA A 429 25.37 6.22 22.61
CA ALA A 429 25.58 5.36 23.77
C ALA A 429 24.56 5.61 24.90
N SER A 430 24.25 6.89 25.20
CA SER A 430 23.21 7.23 26.18
C SER A 430 21.82 6.84 25.71
N TRP A 431 21.52 7.05 24.43
CA TRP A 431 20.23 6.67 23.84
C TRP A 431 20.04 5.14 23.79
N LEU A 432 21.10 4.39 23.45
CA LEU A 432 21.12 2.93 23.48
C LEU A 432 20.93 2.40 24.90
N GLN A 433 21.61 2.99 25.88
CA GLN A 433 21.46 2.59 27.28
C GLN A 433 20.02 2.81 27.77
N GLU A 434 19.40 3.96 27.47
CA GLU A 434 18.00 4.23 27.81
C GLU A 434 17.02 3.22 27.16
N ARG A 435 17.31 2.77 25.94
CA ARG A 435 16.50 1.74 25.26
C ARG A 435 16.67 0.37 25.89
N LEU A 436 17.89 0.02 26.31
CA LEU A 436 18.18 -1.25 26.99
C LEU A 436 17.65 -1.28 28.42
N ASP A 437 17.64 -0.15 29.13
CA ASP A 437 17.10 -0.04 30.50
C ASP A 437 15.58 -0.27 30.55
N ARG A 438 14.90 -0.21 29.40
CA ARG A 438 13.47 -0.52 29.25
C ARG A 438 13.18 -1.99 28.94
N LEU A 439 14.21 -2.78 28.60
CA LEU A 439 14.13 -4.24 28.43
C LEU A 439 14.26 -4.93 29.78
#